data_AF-A0A9W3DI45-F1
#
_entry.id   AF-A0A9W3DI45-F1
#
_cell.length_a   1.000
_cell.length_b   1.000
_cell.length_c   1.000
_cell.angle_alpha   90.00
_cell.angle_beta   90.00
_cell.angle_gamma   90.00
#
_symmetry.space_group_name_H-M   'P 1'
#
loop_
_entity.id
_entity.type
_entity.pdbx_description
1 polymer ?
#
loop_
_entity_poly.entity_id
_entity_poly.type
_entity_poly.pdbx_seq_one_letter_code
_entity_poly.pdbx_strand_id
1 'polypeptide(L)'
;MASNVQLSQKESDIKMMCAAEVHLGTKNCNYQLERYVFRRRNDGIYTFDLGKTWEKLLKAARDMAAAENPEDIILASSPAGSRSSQDTEVTSTPVSSVHDPRSPEMELISDMRAQIQQLHQEMSLLRDSVKTCLDANASLQQSVQGEKPMKRKCCVCDETQVEAVLYRCGHMCTCLKCANELHWSGGQCPICRARIMDVVRVFFDTRN
;
A
#
# COMPACT_ATOMS: atom_id res chain seq x y z
N MET A 1 -6.59 -2.35 20.49
CA MET A 1 -6.79 -3.74 20.01
C MET A 1 -7.36 -3.67 18.61
N ALA A 2 -6.52 -3.83 17.58
CA ALA A 2 -7.03 -3.98 16.21
C ALA A 2 -7.61 -5.39 16.11
N SER A 3 -8.92 -5.49 15.92
CA SER A 3 -9.59 -6.75 15.63
C SER A 3 -9.01 -7.33 14.34
N ASN A 4 -8.44 -8.53 14.41
CA ASN A 4 -7.98 -9.27 13.24
C ASN A 4 -9.23 -9.79 12.51
N VAL A 5 -9.85 -8.94 11.70
CA VAL A 5 -11.02 -9.32 10.89
C VAL A 5 -10.52 -10.18 9.74
N GLN A 6 -10.78 -11.48 9.82
CA GLN A 6 -10.51 -12.41 8.73
C GLN A 6 -11.45 -12.08 7.57
N LEU A 7 -10.87 -11.63 6.45
CA LEU A 7 -11.61 -11.31 5.24
C LEU A 7 -12.24 -12.58 4.66
N SER A 8 -13.45 -12.46 4.13
CA SER A 8 -14.04 -13.51 3.29
C SER A 8 -13.23 -13.71 2.01
N GLN A 9 -13.36 -14.88 1.39
CA GLN A 9 -12.67 -15.20 0.13
C GLN A 9 -12.94 -14.14 -0.94
N LYS A 10 -14.22 -13.74 -1.11
CA LYS A 10 -14.63 -12.67 -2.05
C LYS A 10 -13.90 -11.36 -1.78
N GLU A 11 -13.74 -10.96 -0.53
CA GLU A 11 -13.05 -9.71 -0.17
C GLU A 11 -11.54 -9.79 -0.44
N SER A 12 -10.92 -10.94 -0.15
CA SER A 12 -9.51 -11.19 -0.47
C SER A 12 -9.27 -11.10 -1.98
N ASP A 13 -10.14 -11.70 -2.78
CA ASP A 13 -10.00 -11.72 -4.23
C ASP A 13 -10.27 -10.34 -4.84
N ILE A 14 -11.30 -9.61 -4.37
CA ILE A 14 -11.54 -8.22 -4.78
C ILE A 14 -10.33 -7.34 -4.45
N LYS A 15 -9.70 -7.54 -3.29
CA LYS A 15 -8.48 -6.81 -2.92
C LYS A 15 -7.34 -7.09 -3.91
N MET A 16 -7.19 -8.34 -4.36
CA MET A 16 -6.20 -8.71 -5.38
C MET A 16 -6.54 -8.12 -6.76
N MET A 17 -7.82 -8.12 -7.15
CA MET A 17 -8.32 -7.48 -8.38
C MET A 17 -8.07 -5.96 -8.39
N CYS A 18 -8.26 -5.28 -7.25
CA CYS A 18 -7.89 -3.88 -7.10
C CYS A 18 -6.40 -3.65 -7.32
N ALA A 19 -5.55 -4.46 -6.69
CA ALA A 19 -4.10 -4.35 -6.81
C ALA A 19 -3.60 -4.62 -8.23
N ALA A 20 -4.29 -5.47 -8.99
CA ALA A 20 -4.01 -5.75 -10.40
C ALA A 20 -4.68 -4.76 -11.37
N GLU A 21 -5.35 -3.71 -10.86
CA GLU A 21 -5.99 -2.65 -11.64
C GLU A 21 -7.04 -3.11 -12.67
N VAL A 22 -7.60 -4.31 -12.52
CA VAL A 22 -8.53 -4.89 -13.51
C VAL A 22 -9.87 -4.15 -13.64
N HIS A 23 -10.16 -3.26 -12.69
CA HIS A 23 -11.33 -2.38 -12.72
C HIS A 23 -11.19 -1.22 -13.71
N LEU A 24 -9.96 -0.91 -14.16
CA LEU A 24 -9.70 0.17 -15.11
C LEU A 24 -10.02 -0.30 -16.53
N GLY A 25 -11.04 0.31 -17.11
CA GLY A 25 -11.45 0.10 -18.49
C GLY A 25 -10.74 1.01 -19.49
N THR A 26 -11.36 1.17 -20.66
CA THR A 26 -10.90 2.12 -21.69
C THR A 26 -11.80 3.35 -21.72
N LYS A 27 -11.57 4.27 -22.68
CA LYS A 27 -12.46 5.41 -22.94
C LYS A 27 -13.74 5.03 -23.68
N ASN A 28 -13.81 3.83 -24.26
CA ASN A 28 -14.95 3.38 -25.05
C ASN A 28 -15.71 2.28 -24.29
N CYS A 29 -17.02 2.46 -24.10
CA CYS A 29 -17.88 1.49 -23.43
C CYS A 29 -19.08 1.16 -24.33
N ASN A 30 -19.31 -0.13 -24.57
CA ASN A 30 -20.52 -0.59 -25.26
C ASN A 30 -21.72 -0.44 -24.31
N TYR A 31 -22.88 0.02 -24.82
CA TYR A 31 -24.12 0.19 -24.04
C TYR A 31 -24.50 -1.06 -23.23
N GLN A 32 -24.22 -2.26 -23.76
CA GLN A 32 -24.51 -3.52 -23.05
C GLN A 32 -23.64 -3.72 -21.81
N LEU A 33 -22.45 -3.12 -21.79
CA LEU A 33 -21.49 -3.19 -20.68
C LEU A 33 -21.71 -2.11 -19.63
N GLU A 34 -22.51 -1.08 -19.90
CA GLU A 34 -22.80 0.01 -18.96
C GLU A 34 -23.36 -0.51 -17.62
N ARG A 35 -24.12 -1.61 -17.62
CA ARG A 35 -24.63 -2.25 -16.40
C ARG A 35 -23.54 -2.75 -15.44
N TYR A 36 -22.32 -2.94 -15.94
CA TYR A 36 -21.14 -3.35 -15.16
C TYR A 36 -20.23 -2.17 -14.80
N VAL A 37 -20.52 -0.97 -15.30
CA VAL A 37 -19.77 0.24 -14.96
C VAL A 37 -20.20 0.73 -13.59
N PHE A 38 -19.21 1.02 -12.73
CA PHE A 38 -19.42 1.70 -11.47
C PHE A 38 -19.43 3.22 -11.64
N ARG A 39 -18.46 3.77 -12.37
CA ARG A 39 -18.33 5.22 -12.64
C ARG A 39 -17.46 5.48 -13.86
N ARG A 40 -17.58 6.68 -14.45
CA ARG A 40 -16.60 7.24 -15.39
C ARG A 40 -15.72 8.30 -14.71
N ARG A 41 -14.39 8.17 -14.83
CA ARG A 41 -13.41 9.12 -14.29
C ARG A 41 -13.33 10.38 -15.16
N ASN A 42 -12.78 11.46 -14.60
CA ASN A 42 -12.69 12.78 -15.23
C ASN A 42 -11.89 12.79 -16.55
N ASP A 43 -10.96 11.85 -16.71
CA ASP A 43 -10.15 11.64 -17.93
C ASP A 43 -10.86 10.78 -18.99
N GLY A 44 -12.11 10.39 -18.72
CA GLY A 44 -12.98 9.65 -19.63
C GLY A 44 -12.86 8.13 -19.54
N ILE A 45 -12.01 7.58 -18.66
CA ILE A 45 -11.85 6.14 -18.45
C ILE A 45 -13.01 5.58 -17.63
N TYR A 46 -13.57 4.45 -18.08
CA TYR A 46 -14.62 3.73 -17.37
C TYR A 46 -14.04 2.85 -16.26
N THR A 47 -14.64 2.89 -15.09
CA THR A 47 -14.32 2.03 -13.95
C THR A 47 -15.40 0.98 -13.78
N PHE A 48 -15.03 -0.30 -13.78
CA PHE A 48 -15.94 -1.44 -13.65
C PHE A 48 -16.16 -1.86 -12.20
N ASP A 49 -17.35 -2.37 -11.91
CA ASP A 49 -17.73 -2.93 -10.63
C ASP A 49 -17.07 -4.31 -10.43
N LEU A 50 -16.11 -4.38 -9.51
CA LEU A 50 -15.38 -5.61 -9.22
C LEU A 50 -16.26 -6.68 -8.56
N GLY A 51 -17.31 -6.31 -7.83
CA GLY A 51 -18.25 -7.26 -7.26
C GLY A 51 -19.01 -8.01 -8.35
N LYS A 52 -19.50 -7.28 -9.36
CA LYS A 52 -20.17 -7.89 -10.53
C LYS A 52 -19.21 -8.66 -11.42
N THR A 53 -17.98 -8.17 -11.57
CA THR A 53 -16.93 -8.83 -12.36
C THR A 53 -16.56 -10.17 -11.73
N TRP A 54 -16.36 -10.20 -10.42
CA TRP A 54 -16.09 -11.41 -9.65
C TRP A 54 -17.18 -12.48 -9.83
N GLU A 55 -18.45 -12.08 -9.78
CA GLU A 55 -19.58 -13.01 -9.96
C GLU A 55 -19.62 -13.63 -11.37
N LYS A 56 -19.24 -12.85 -12.39
CA LYS A 56 -19.11 -13.35 -13.77
C LYS A 56 -17.95 -14.30 -13.93
N LEU A 57 -16.80 -13.98 -13.35
CA LEU A 57 -15.65 -14.88 -13.34
C LEU A 57 -15.98 -16.20 -12.64
N LEU A 58 -16.67 -16.15 -11.50
CA LEU A 58 -17.07 -17.34 -10.78
C LEU A 58 -18.07 -18.20 -11.57
N LYS A 59 -18.97 -17.58 -12.33
CA LYS A 59 -19.88 -18.32 -13.23
C LYS A 59 -19.10 -19.01 -14.35
N ALA A 60 -18.18 -18.29 -15.02
CA ALA A 60 -17.34 -18.86 -16.06
C ALA A 60 -16.46 -20.01 -15.54
N ALA A 61 -15.85 -19.85 -14.37
CA ALA A 61 -15.03 -20.88 -13.74
C ALA A 61 -15.84 -22.16 -13.45
N ARG A 62 -17.10 -22.04 -13.01
CA ARG A 62 -17.99 -23.20 -12.83
C ARG A 62 -18.31 -23.88 -14.15
N ASP A 63 -18.56 -23.10 -15.20
CA ASP A 63 -18.87 -23.65 -16.53
C ASP A 63 -17.65 -24.40 -17.10
N MET A 64 -16.44 -23.88 -16.89
CA MET A 64 -15.19 -24.58 -17.24
C MET A 64 -14.99 -25.85 -16.42
N ALA A 65 -15.25 -25.81 -15.11
CA ALA A 65 -15.11 -26.97 -14.24
C ALA A 65 -16.16 -28.07 -14.53
N ALA A 66 -17.26 -27.72 -15.19
CA ALA A 66 -18.30 -28.65 -15.62
C ALA A 66 -18.03 -29.29 -16.98
N ALA A 67 -17.01 -28.82 -17.72
CA ALA A 67 -16.63 -29.43 -18.99
C ALA A 67 -16.17 -30.88 -18.78
N GLU A 68 -16.72 -31.81 -19.55
CA GLU A 68 -16.42 -33.25 -19.41
C GLU A 68 -14.99 -33.57 -19.83
N ASN A 69 -14.48 -32.84 -20.82
CA ASN A 69 -13.14 -33.01 -21.38
C ASN A 69 -12.38 -31.68 -21.42
N PRO A 70 -11.20 -31.57 -20.79
CA PRO A 70 -10.44 -30.32 -20.76
C PRO A 70 -9.91 -29.88 -22.14
N GLU A 71 -9.71 -30.80 -23.09
CA GLU A 71 -9.22 -30.49 -24.44
C GLU A 71 -10.22 -29.68 -25.29
N ASP A 72 -11.49 -29.64 -24.88
CA ASP A 72 -12.54 -28.87 -25.56
C ASP A 72 -12.48 -27.36 -25.21
N ILE A 73 -11.66 -26.99 -24.23
CA ILE A 73 -11.49 -25.60 -23.77
C ILE A 73 -10.33 -24.95 -24.52
N ILE A 74 -10.64 -24.06 -25.47
CA ILE A 74 -9.64 -23.37 -26.28
C ILE A 74 -9.34 -21.97 -25.73
N LEU A 75 -8.06 -21.62 -25.61
CA LEU A 75 -7.59 -20.27 -25.32
C LEU A 75 -7.29 -19.51 -26.62
N ALA A 76 -7.98 -18.40 -26.85
CA ALA A 76 -7.71 -17.50 -27.96
C ALA A 76 -7.32 -16.11 -27.43
N SER A 77 -6.22 -15.56 -27.97
CA SER A 77 -5.82 -14.17 -27.73
C SER A 77 -5.26 -13.59 -29.00
N SER A 78 -5.62 -12.35 -29.32
CA SER A 78 -5.03 -11.59 -30.42
C SER A 78 -4.38 -10.33 -29.85
N PRO A 79 -3.12 -10.02 -30.20
CA PRO A 79 -2.47 -8.81 -29.72
C PRO A 79 -3.23 -7.59 -30.26
N ALA A 80 -3.73 -6.76 -29.35
CA ALA A 80 -4.39 -5.51 -29.70
C ALA A 80 -3.36 -4.53 -30.28
N GLY A 81 -3.23 -4.48 -31.62
CA GLY A 81 -2.31 -3.53 -32.26
C GLY A 81 -1.99 -3.75 -33.74
N SER A 82 -2.22 -4.93 -34.33
CA SER A 82 -2.03 -5.12 -35.77
C SER A 82 -3.23 -4.60 -36.56
N ARG A 83 -3.23 -3.30 -36.87
CA ARG A 83 -4.04 -2.78 -37.98
C ARG A 83 -3.46 -3.32 -39.29
N SER A 84 -4.16 -4.26 -39.92
CA SER A 84 -4.41 -4.17 -41.35
C SER A 84 -5.71 -4.88 -41.67
N SER A 85 -6.68 -4.11 -42.19
CA SER A 85 -7.87 -4.65 -42.84
C SER A 85 -7.43 -5.47 -44.04
N GLN A 86 -7.53 -6.80 -43.97
CA GLN A 86 -7.74 -7.62 -45.15
C GLN A 86 -8.79 -8.67 -44.80
N ASP A 87 -9.92 -8.57 -45.50
CA ASP A 87 -10.92 -9.61 -45.62
C ASP A 87 -10.24 -10.86 -46.19
N THR A 88 -10.20 -11.97 -45.44
CA THR A 88 -10.16 -13.32 -46.02
C THR A 88 -10.64 -14.34 -44.99
N GLU A 89 -11.80 -14.92 -45.27
CA GLU A 89 -12.16 -16.33 -45.11
C GLU A 89 -11.67 -17.10 -43.87
N VAL A 90 -12.64 -17.57 -43.09
CA VAL A 90 -12.50 -18.62 -42.09
C VAL A 90 -12.03 -19.90 -42.78
N THR A 91 -10.72 -20.06 -42.96
CA THR A 91 -10.11 -21.34 -43.30
C THR A 91 -9.47 -21.91 -42.06
N SER A 92 -10.09 -22.97 -41.55
CA SER A 92 -9.56 -23.83 -40.51
C SER A 92 -8.23 -24.44 -40.97
N THR A 93 -7.10 -23.83 -40.64
CA THR A 93 -5.80 -24.50 -40.79
C THR A 93 -5.57 -25.45 -39.61
N PRO A 94 -5.21 -26.71 -39.85
CA PRO A 94 -4.98 -27.68 -38.79
C PRO A 94 -3.76 -27.29 -37.97
N VAL A 95 -3.84 -27.50 -36.66
CA VAL A 95 -2.76 -27.39 -35.68
C VAL A 95 -1.71 -28.48 -35.97
N SER A 96 -0.87 -28.25 -36.98
CA SER A 96 0.28 -29.10 -37.30
C SER A 96 1.26 -28.32 -38.17
N SER A 97 1.84 -27.26 -37.63
CA SER A 97 3.18 -26.80 -38.01
C SER A 97 3.74 -25.96 -36.87
N VAL A 98 4.62 -26.64 -36.15
CA VAL A 98 5.53 -26.19 -35.09
C VAL A 98 5.97 -24.73 -35.28
N HIS A 99 5.89 -23.97 -34.19
CA HIS A 99 6.61 -22.72 -33.93
C HIS A 99 7.92 -22.62 -34.72
N ASP A 100 8.04 -21.67 -35.65
CA ASP A 100 9.36 -21.22 -36.06
C ASP A 100 9.93 -20.38 -34.90
N PRO A 101 10.96 -20.87 -34.18
CA PRO A 101 11.56 -20.15 -33.07
C PRO A 101 12.26 -18.85 -33.50
N ARG A 102 12.41 -18.64 -34.82
CA ARG A 102 13.08 -17.49 -35.43
C ARG A 102 12.12 -16.52 -36.13
N SER A 103 10.81 -16.69 -35.94
CA SER A 103 9.88 -15.66 -36.40
C SER A 103 10.10 -14.36 -35.59
N PRO A 104 10.06 -13.18 -36.22
CA PRO A 104 10.26 -11.90 -35.52
C PRO A 104 9.29 -11.69 -34.36
N GLU A 105 8.09 -12.28 -34.46
CA GLU A 105 7.07 -12.26 -33.42
C GLU A 105 7.44 -13.12 -32.20
N MET A 106 8.01 -14.31 -32.42
CA MET A 106 8.45 -15.19 -31.33
C MET A 106 9.68 -14.63 -30.60
N GLU A 107 10.57 -13.95 -31.32
CA GLU A 107 11.72 -13.24 -30.76
C GLU A 107 11.26 -12.08 -29.87
N LEU A 108 10.35 -11.22 -30.35
CA LEU A 108 9.76 -10.15 -29.55
C LEU A 108 9.03 -10.67 -28.30
N ILE A 109 8.30 -11.78 -28.42
CA ILE A 109 7.61 -12.41 -27.29
C ILE A 109 8.62 -12.97 -26.27
N SER A 110 9.70 -13.59 -26.73
CA SER A 110 10.78 -14.08 -25.87
C SER A 110 11.49 -12.94 -25.14
N ASP A 111 11.79 -11.85 -25.84
CA ASP A 111 12.41 -10.66 -25.27
C ASP A 111 11.53 -9.99 -24.23
N MET A 112 10.23 -9.84 -24.51
CA MET A 112 9.26 -9.31 -23.56
C MET A 112 9.16 -10.20 -22.31
N ARG A 113 9.16 -11.53 -22.49
CA ARG A 113 9.17 -12.48 -21.35
C ARG A 113 10.44 -12.35 -20.53
N ALA A 114 11.59 -12.21 -21.17
CA ALA A 114 12.87 -12.00 -20.49
C ALA A 114 12.87 -10.69 -19.70
N GLN A 115 12.37 -9.60 -20.27
CA GLN A 115 12.22 -8.31 -19.59
C GLN A 115 11.27 -8.39 -18.38
N ILE A 116 10.13 -9.09 -18.52
CA ILE A 116 9.18 -9.30 -17.41
C ILE A 116 9.82 -10.13 -16.30
N GLN A 117 10.57 -11.18 -16.66
CA GLN A 117 11.30 -12.00 -15.69
C GLN A 117 12.37 -11.19 -14.95
N GLN A 118 13.13 -10.35 -15.67
CA GLN A 118 14.11 -9.46 -15.08
C GLN A 118 13.46 -8.47 -14.10
N LEU A 119 12.36 -7.83 -14.49
CA LEU A 119 11.62 -6.91 -13.62
C LEU A 119 11.09 -7.62 -12.38
N HIS A 120 10.55 -8.83 -12.52
CA HIS A 120 10.10 -9.62 -11.36
C HIS A 120 11.25 -9.95 -10.40
N GLN A 121 12.44 -10.25 -10.92
CA GLN A 121 13.62 -10.51 -10.11
C GLN A 121 14.10 -9.26 -9.38
N GLU A 122 14.17 -8.12 -10.06
CA GLU A 122 14.51 -6.82 -9.47
C GLU A 122 13.51 -6.40 -8.39
N MET A 123 12.20 -6.56 -8.64
CA MET A 123 11.17 -6.32 -7.63
C MET A 123 11.27 -7.26 -6.43
N SER A 124 11.72 -8.51 -6.63
CA SER A 124 11.94 -9.44 -5.53
C SER A 124 13.08 -8.99 -4.63
N LEU A 125 14.22 -8.63 -5.23
CA LEU A 125 15.37 -8.10 -4.50
C LEU A 125 15.02 -6.83 -3.72
N LEU A 126 14.22 -5.94 -4.31
CA LEU A 126 13.76 -4.73 -3.64
C LEU A 126 12.87 -5.07 -2.43
N ARG A 127 11.93 -6.02 -2.57
CA ARG A 127 11.11 -6.49 -1.44
C ARG A 127 11.93 -7.11 -0.33
N ASP A 128 12.92 -7.93 -0.67
CA ASP A 128 13.81 -8.56 0.30
C ASP A 128 14.67 -7.52 1.04
N SER A 129 15.21 -6.54 0.31
CA SER A 129 15.94 -5.42 0.90
C SER A 129 15.06 -4.61 1.86
N VAL A 130 13.82 -4.30 1.47
CA VAL A 130 12.86 -3.58 2.33
C VAL A 130 12.56 -4.43 3.57
N LYS A 131 12.34 -5.73 3.41
CA LYS A 131 12.11 -6.65 4.53
C LYS A 131 13.29 -6.66 5.51
N THR A 132 14.52 -6.77 5.02
CA THR A 132 15.72 -6.70 5.87
C THR A 132 15.82 -5.37 6.62
N CYS A 133 15.52 -4.24 5.95
CA CYS A 133 15.49 -2.93 6.61
C CYS A 133 14.39 -2.85 7.68
N LEU A 134 13.21 -3.43 7.43
CA LEU A 134 12.12 -3.48 8.39
C LEU A 134 12.47 -4.39 9.58
N ASP A 135 13.11 -5.53 9.37
CA ASP A 135 13.54 -6.44 10.43
C ASP A 135 14.66 -5.83 11.29
N ALA A 136 15.61 -5.13 10.67
CA ALA A 136 16.64 -4.36 11.36
C ALA A 136 16.02 -3.20 12.15
N ASN A 137 15.04 -2.51 11.59
CA ASN A 137 14.30 -1.45 12.27
C ASN A 137 13.44 -2.00 13.42
N ALA A 138 12.81 -3.17 13.27
CA ALA A 138 12.07 -3.84 14.33
C ALA A 138 13.00 -4.24 15.49
N SER A 139 14.20 -4.72 15.17
CA SER A 139 15.24 -5.04 16.15
C SER A 139 15.71 -3.79 16.91
N LEU A 140 15.93 -2.68 16.21
CA LEU A 140 16.24 -1.38 16.83
C LEU A 140 15.06 -0.84 17.65
N GLN A 141 13.83 -0.97 17.17
CA GLN A 141 12.63 -0.61 17.93
C GLN A 141 12.49 -1.45 19.20
N GLN A 142 12.89 -2.72 19.20
CA GLN A 142 12.88 -3.55 20.40
C GLN A 142 13.90 -3.08 21.45
N SER A 143 15.05 -2.55 21.01
CA SER A 143 16.01 -1.87 21.89
C SER A 143 15.49 -0.51 22.40
N VAL A 144 14.61 0.18 21.65
CA VAL A 144 14.02 1.47 22.05
C VAL A 144 12.73 1.29 22.88
N GLN A 145 11.97 0.22 22.70
CA GLN A 145 10.72 -0.08 23.42
C GLN A 145 10.95 -0.75 24.80
N GLY A 146 12.18 -1.20 25.08
CA GLY A 146 12.56 -1.74 26.40
C GLY A 146 12.94 -0.67 27.43
N GLU A 147 13.24 0.55 27.00
CA GLU A 147 13.54 1.66 27.91
C GLU A 147 12.26 2.46 28.15
N LYS A 148 11.63 2.27 29.31
CA LYS A 148 10.60 3.21 29.79
C LYS A 148 11.16 4.63 29.63
N PRO A 149 10.47 5.57 28.97
CA PRO A 149 11.00 6.93 28.79
C PRO A 149 11.37 7.46 30.17
N MET A 150 12.66 7.72 30.36
CA MET A 150 13.22 8.13 31.63
C MET A 150 12.49 9.41 32.03
N LYS A 151 11.61 9.30 33.04
CA LYS A 151 10.78 10.42 33.49
C LYS A 151 11.70 11.50 34.02
N ARG A 152 11.92 12.57 33.24
CA ARG A 152 12.88 13.62 33.57
C ARG A 152 12.46 14.30 34.88
N LYS A 153 13.39 14.32 35.85
CA LYS A 153 13.19 14.97 37.14
C LYS A 153 13.41 16.49 37.06
N CYS A 154 12.76 17.20 37.95
CA CYS A 154 12.91 18.64 38.14
C CYS A 154 14.37 18.97 38.52
N CYS A 155 15.03 19.85 37.78
CA CYS A 155 16.41 20.25 38.06
C CYS A 155 16.57 21.11 39.33
N VAL A 156 15.48 21.56 39.95
CA VAL A 156 15.51 22.41 41.16
C VAL A 156 15.39 21.59 42.43
N CYS A 157 14.44 20.65 42.49
CA CYS A 157 14.21 19.83 43.69
C CYS A 157 14.67 18.38 43.57
N ASP A 158 14.90 17.84 42.37
CA ASP A 158 15.19 16.42 42.09
C ASP A 158 14.17 15.39 42.68
N GLU A 159 13.08 15.87 43.28
CA GLU A 159 12.05 15.04 43.91
C GLU A 159 10.95 14.63 42.94
N THR A 160 10.51 15.56 42.09
CA THR A 160 9.31 15.42 41.26
C THR A 160 9.64 15.51 39.77
N GLN A 161 8.76 15.01 38.92
CA GLN A 161 8.95 15.04 37.47
C GLN A 161 8.73 16.43 36.90
N VAL A 162 9.38 16.70 35.76
CA VAL A 162 9.15 17.89 34.96
C VAL A 162 7.71 17.86 34.44
N GLU A 163 6.94 18.91 34.73
CA GLU A 163 5.53 19.05 34.31
C GLU A 163 5.18 20.49 33.89
N ALA A 164 6.18 21.35 33.73
CA ALA A 164 6.00 22.75 33.36
C ALA A 164 6.95 23.19 32.25
N VAL A 165 6.43 24.00 31.33
CA VAL A 165 7.17 24.79 30.33
C VAL A 165 7.25 26.22 30.83
N LEU A 166 8.46 26.81 30.77
CA LEU A 166 8.67 28.22 31.10
C LEU A 166 8.39 29.10 29.86
N TYR A 167 7.35 29.94 29.92
CA TYR A 167 6.93 30.79 28.80
C TYR A 167 8.01 31.83 28.44
N ARG A 168 8.12 32.15 27.15
CA ARG A 168 9.22 32.80 26.39
C ARG A 168 10.36 31.88 25.97
N CYS A 169 10.94 31.07 26.86
CA CYS A 169 12.13 30.28 26.53
C CYS A 169 11.85 28.81 26.20
N GLY A 170 10.65 28.30 26.53
CA GLY A 170 10.20 26.96 26.14
C GLY A 170 10.86 25.80 26.89
N HIS A 171 11.77 26.07 27.83
CA HIS A 171 12.48 25.01 28.54
C HIS A 171 11.57 24.28 29.54
N MET A 172 11.56 22.95 29.43
CA MET A 172 10.88 22.03 30.34
C MET A 172 11.91 21.41 31.29
N CYS A 173 12.20 22.11 32.38
CA CYS A 173 13.28 21.72 33.31
C CYS A 173 12.83 21.61 34.76
N THR A 174 11.60 22.00 35.08
CA THR A 174 11.09 22.08 36.46
C THR A 174 9.74 21.39 36.61
N CYS A 175 9.43 20.94 37.83
CA CYS A 175 8.05 20.60 38.19
C CYS A 175 7.19 21.87 38.32
N LEU A 176 5.88 21.72 38.47
CA LEU A 176 4.96 22.87 38.51
C LEU A 176 5.19 23.74 39.75
N LYS A 177 5.49 23.12 40.90
CA LYS A 177 5.75 23.84 42.15
C LYS A 177 6.99 24.74 42.02
N CYS A 178 8.13 24.16 41.65
CA CYS A 178 9.37 24.91 41.47
C CYS A 178 9.24 25.96 40.35
N ALA A 179 8.52 25.66 39.26
CA ALA A 179 8.29 26.64 38.20
C ALA A 179 7.52 27.86 38.71
N ASN A 180 6.48 27.66 39.49
CA ASN A 180 5.70 28.73 40.09
C ASN A 180 6.53 29.53 41.09
N GLU A 181 7.26 28.89 42.00
CA GLU A 181 8.14 29.59 42.96
C GLU A 181 9.19 30.46 42.27
N LEU A 182 9.80 29.95 41.18
CA LEU A 182 10.73 30.73 40.35
C LEU A 182 10.02 31.91 39.68
N HIS A 183 8.80 31.73 39.17
CA HIS A 183 8.04 32.83 38.56
C HIS A 183 7.66 33.91 39.59
N TRP A 184 7.14 33.50 40.75
CA TRP A 184 6.70 34.40 41.84
C TRP A 184 7.85 35.22 42.44
N SER A 185 9.06 34.68 42.46
CA SER A 185 10.26 35.40 42.92
C SER A 185 10.91 36.28 41.83
N GLY A 186 10.31 36.40 40.65
CA GLY A 186 10.89 37.11 39.52
C GLY A 186 12.12 36.42 38.91
N GLY A 187 12.25 35.12 39.16
CA GLY A 187 13.39 34.28 38.79
C GLY A 187 13.55 34.02 37.29
N GLN A 188 14.67 33.37 36.98
CA GLN A 188 15.13 33.06 35.62
C GLN A 188 15.08 31.56 35.37
N CYS A 189 14.97 31.17 34.09
CA CYS A 189 15.07 29.77 33.69
C CYS A 189 16.43 29.17 34.09
N PRO A 190 16.47 28.02 34.78
CA PRO A 190 17.72 27.36 35.18
C PRO A 190 18.63 26.95 34.01
N ILE A 191 18.05 26.76 32.82
CA ILE A 191 18.80 26.29 31.63
C ILE A 191 19.41 27.46 30.86
N CYS A 192 18.63 28.50 30.56
CA CYS A 192 19.04 29.57 29.65
C CYS A 192 19.05 30.96 30.28
N ARG A 193 18.72 31.07 31.57
CA ARG A 193 18.65 32.33 32.34
C ARG A 193 17.65 33.37 31.82
N ALA A 194 16.79 33.01 30.86
CA ALA A 194 15.72 33.87 30.39
C ALA A 194 14.71 34.16 31.51
N ARG A 195 14.18 35.40 31.54
CA ARG A 195 13.12 35.80 32.49
C ARG A 195 11.87 34.95 32.27
N ILE A 196 11.33 34.40 33.35
CA ILE A 196 10.10 33.58 33.32
C ILE A 196 8.90 34.51 33.30
N MET A 197 8.18 34.56 32.18
CA MET A 197 7.00 35.40 32.05
C MET A 197 5.70 34.74 32.48
N ASP A 198 5.60 33.42 32.30
CA ASP A 198 4.44 32.63 32.71
C ASP A 198 4.86 31.14 32.80
N VAL A 199 4.05 30.32 33.45
CA VAL A 199 4.28 28.89 33.68
C VAL A 199 3.14 28.10 33.08
N VAL A 200 3.43 27.30 32.06
CA VAL A 200 2.44 26.46 31.39
C VAL A 200 2.61 25.01 31.84
N ARG A 201 1.57 24.42 32.44
CA ARG A 201 1.59 23.00 32.81
C ARG A 201 1.48 22.12 31.56
N VAL A 202 2.26 21.04 31.51
CA VAL A 202 2.21 20.04 30.45
C VAL A 202 1.77 18.70 31.02
N PHE A 203 0.85 18.05 30.31
CA PHE A 203 0.39 16.69 30.58
C PHE A 203 1.00 15.75 29.53
N PHE A 204 1.75 14.76 29.97
CA PHE A 204 2.24 13.70 29.07
C PHE A 204 1.17 12.60 29.01
N ASP A 205 0.62 12.33 27.82
CA ASP A 205 -0.28 11.18 27.63
C ASP A 205 0.57 9.90 27.69
N THR A 206 0.36 9.08 28.71
CA THR A 206 1.06 7.81 28.89
C THR A 206 0.36 6.64 28.19
N ARG A 207 -0.60 6.91 27.30
CA ARG A 207 -1.21 5.87 26.46
C ARG A 207 -0.35 5.59 25.25
N ASN A 208 0.48 4.56 25.36
CA ASN A 208 0.95 3.78 24.22
C ASN A 208 0.73 2.30 24.53
#